data_AF-A0AA41QS12-F1
#
_entry.id   AF-A0AA41QS12-F1
#
_cell.length_a   1.000
_cell.length_b   1.000
_cell.length_c   1.000
_cell.angle_alpha   90.00
_cell.angle_beta   90.00
_cell.angle_gamma   90.00
#
_symmetry.space_group_name_H-M   'P 1'
#
loop_
_entity.id
_entity.type
_entity.pdbx_description
1 polymer ?
#
loop_
_entity_poly.entity_id
_entity_poly.type
_entity_poly.pdbx_seq_one_letter_code
_entity_poly.pdbx_strand_id
1 'polypeptide(L)'
;MAFGVQRPTRASDAVPRMNAMERIIDEGLLIALSAVRMAVKNHIIVGALREHDNFDEASYATVARDELLLLAVQNEEDAARVAKERRELASRRWSQGFTEDERLDLGRLARRRRAHKGLALILHAVADDDEKLAAIVENAQHDASYEIRKALAARLIRQTVDGHAPGYARMREERIKYLLAIDFAMLRDRTSGTNP
;
A
#
# COMPACT_ATOMS: atom_id res chain seq x y z
N MET A 1 -15.93 -60.07 -31.17
CA MET A 1 -15.96 -58.62 -31.46
C MET A 1 -16.74 -57.91 -30.37
N ALA A 2 -16.39 -56.64 -30.11
CA ALA A 2 -16.98 -55.67 -29.18
C ALA A 2 -16.39 -55.59 -27.76
N PHE A 3 -15.20 -54.98 -27.67
CA PHE A 3 -14.71 -54.33 -26.45
C PHE A 3 -15.58 -53.09 -26.16
N GLY A 4 -16.31 -53.10 -25.05
CA GLY A 4 -17.02 -51.94 -24.52
C GLY A 4 -16.04 -50.92 -23.97
N VAL A 5 -15.75 -49.87 -24.74
CA VAL A 5 -14.99 -48.72 -24.26
C VAL A 5 -15.92 -47.84 -23.44
N GLN A 6 -15.90 -48.05 -22.12
CA GLN A 6 -16.47 -47.12 -21.15
C GLN A 6 -15.68 -45.80 -21.25
N ARG A 7 -16.28 -44.75 -21.84
CA ARG A 7 -15.71 -43.39 -21.74
C ARG A 7 -15.80 -42.93 -20.29
N PRO A 8 -14.71 -42.48 -19.65
CA PRO A 8 -14.81 -41.85 -18.35
C PRO A 8 -15.52 -40.51 -18.51
N THR A 9 -16.72 -40.41 -17.96
CA THR A 9 -17.40 -39.14 -17.67
C THR A 9 -16.53 -38.35 -16.70
N ARG A 10 -15.75 -37.38 -17.19
CA ARG A 10 -15.18 -36.32 -16.35
C ARG A 10 -16.32 -35.42 -15.87
N ALA A 11 -16.94 -35.81 -14.77
CA ALA A 11 -17.76 -34.91 -13.98
C ALA A 11 -16.85 -33.88 -13.31
N SER A 12 -17.01 -32.62 -13.71
CA SER A 12 -16.91 -31.44 -12.84
C SER A 12 -15.58 -31.15 -12.11
N ASP A 13 -14.57 -30.70 -12.87
CA ASP A 13 -13.57 -29.73 -12.37
C ASP A 13 -13.86 -28.33 -12.95
N ALA A 14 -15.13 -27.91 -12.91
CA ALA A 14 -15.49 -26.55 -13.31
C ALA A 14 -15.20 -25.61 -12.14
N VAL A 15 -14.00 -25.00 -12.12
CA VAL A 15 -13.75 -23.78 -11.33
C VAL A 15 -14.90 -22.82 -11.65
N PRO A 16 -15.65 -22.31 -10.65
CA PRO A 16 -16.73 -21.37 -10.91
C PRO A 16 -16.20 -20.22 -11.74
N ARG A 17 -16.71 -20.04 -12.95
CA ARG A 17 -16.33 -18.89 -13.77
C ARG A 17 -16.95 -17.67 -13.12
N MET A 18 -16.14 -16.88 -12.40
CA MET A 18 -16.57 -15.57 -11.91
C MET A 18 -17.27 -14.81 -13.04
N ASN A 19 -18.33 -14.11 -12.70
CA ASN A 19 -18.97 -13.24 -13.67
C ASN A 19 -18.07 -12.01 -13.94
N ALA A 20 -18.33 -11.29 -15.04
CA ALA A 20 -17.48 -10.16 -15.43
C ALA A 20 -17.50 -8.99 -14.43
N MET A 21 -18.54 -8.89 -13.59
CA MET A 21 -18.64 -7.85 -12.58
C MET A 21 -17.81 -8.19 -11.34
N GLU A 22 -17.87 -9.44 -10.88
CA GLU A 22 -17.05 -9.97 -9.79
C GLU A 22 -15.57 -9.77 -10.10
N ARG A 23 -15.11 -10.07 -11.32
CA ARG A 23 -13.71 -9.82 -11.71
C ARG A 23 -13.28 -8.37 -11.56
N ILE A 24 -14.11 -7.42 -12.00
CA ILE A 24 -13.80 -5.99 -11.90
C ILE A 24 -13.72 -5.56 -10.43
N ILE A 25 -14.61 -6.09 -9.59
CA ILE A 25 -14.63 -5.76 -8.16
C ILE A 25 -13.40 -6.37 -7.47
N ASP A 26 -13.07 -7.62 -7.77
CA ASP A 26 -11.91 -8.30 -7.19
C ASP A 26 -10.59 -7.65 -7.59
N GLU A 27 -10.45 -7.26 -8.87
CA GLU A 27 -9.30 -6.47 -9.33
C GLU A 27 -9.23 -5.11 -8.59
N GLY A 28 -10.37 -4.44 -8.45
CA GLY A 28 -10.47 -3.19 -7.68
C GLY A 28 -10.08 -3.36 -6.21
N LEU A 29 -10.47 -4.49 -5.61
CA LEU A 29 -10.13 -4.84 -4.23
C LEU A 29 -8.63 -5.08 -4.08
N LEU A 30 -7.99 -5.82 -4.99
CA LEU A 30 -6.54 -6.05 -4.96
C LEU A 30 -5.75 -4.73 -5.02
N ILE A 31 -6.20 -3.79 -5.86
CA ILE A 31 -5.61 -2.45 -5.97
C ILE A 31 -5.80 -1.68 -4.65
N ALA A 32 -7.03 -1.67 -4.11
CA ALA A 32 -7.34 -0.97 -2.86
C ALA A 32 -6.53 -1.52 -1.68
N LEU A 33 -6.48 -2.84 -1.50
CA LEU A 33 -5.69 -3.48 -0.43
C LEU A 33 -4.19 -3.19 -0.58
N SER A 34 -3.68 -3.12 -1.81
CA SER A 34 -2.29 -2.73 -2.06
C SER A 34 -2.02 -1.28 -1.67
N ALA A 35 -2.97 -0.37 -1.92
CA ALA A 35 -2.88 1.03 -1.51
C ALA A 35 -2.92 1.18 0.01
N VAL A 36 -3.83 0.48 0.70
CA VAL A 36 -3.92 0.47 2.16
C VAL A 36 -2.63 -0.08 2.77
N ARG A 37 -2.12 -1.21 2.27
CA ARG A 37 -0.84 -1.77 2.74
C ARG A 37 0.31 -0.77 2.59
N MET A 38 0.35 -0.02 1.48
CA MET A 38 1.34 1.04 1.27
C MET A 38 1.20 2.18 2.30
N ALA A 39 -0.03 2.62 2.58
CA ALA A 39 -0.31 3.66 3.56
C ALA A 39 0.10 3.26 4.99
N VAL A 40 -0.21 2.02 5.39
CA VAL A 40 0.18 1.44 6.68
C VAL A 40 1.69 1.30 6.76
N LYS A 41 2.35 0.79 5.71
CA LYS A 41 3.82 0.69 5.64
C LYS A 41 4.48 2.05 5.86
N ASN A 42 3.96 3.10 5.22
CA ASN A 42 4.47 4.46 5.40
C ASN A 42 4.30 4.94 6.84
N HIS A 43 3.15 4.68 7.47
CA HIS A 43 2.93 4.99 8.89
C HIS A 43 3.93 4.26 9.79
N ILE A 44 4.20 2.97 9.55
CA ILE A 44 5.20 2.20 10.31
C ILE A 44 6.60 2.80 10.14
N ILE A 45 7.01 3.14 8.91
CA ILE A 45 8.32 3.75 8.65
C ILE A 45 8.44 5.10 9.36
N VAL A 46 7.43 5.97 9.23
CA VAL A 46 7.44 7.29 9.88
C VAL A 46 7.44 7.16 11.40
N GLY A 47 6.65 6.22 11.95
CA GLY A 47 6.64 5.91 13.38
C GLY A 47 8.01 5.44 13.88
N ALA A 48 8.63 4.50 13.17
CA ALA A 48 9.98 4.02 13.50
C ALA A 48 11.06 5.11 13.45
N LEU A 49 10.89 6.15 12.62
CA LEU A 49 11.81 7.28 12.52
C LEU A 49 11.59 8.35 13.60
N ARG A 50 10.42 8.42 14.23
CA ARG A 50 10.01 9.52 15.12
C ARG A 50 10.42 9.37 16.60
N GLU A 51 11.32 8.45 16.92
CA GLU A 51 11.86 8.17 18.28
C GLU A 51 10.85 7.58 19.29
N HIS A 52 11.15 6.35 19.74
CA HIS A 52 10.64 5.62 20.91
C HIS A 52 9.19 5.10 20.99
N ASP A 53 8.38 5.14 19.93
CA ASP A 53 7.16 4.33 19.94
C ASP A 53 7.50 2.86 19.70
N ASN A 54 7.23 2.02 20.72
CA ASN A 54 7.21 0.57 20.54
C ASN A 54 6.16 0.24 19.48
N PHE A 55 6.48 -0.72 18.61
CA PHE A 55 5.52 -1.19 17.62
C PHE A 55 4.24 -1.67 18.32
N ASP A 56 3.13 -0.98 18.07
CA ASP A 56 1.79 -1.33 18.55
C ASP A 56 0.92 -1.78 17.37
N GLU A 57 0.71 -3.08 17.28
CA GLU A 57 -0.08 -3.71 16.22
C GLU A 57 -1.53 -3.21 16.21
N ALA A 58 -2.12 -2.94 17.38
CA ALA A 58 -3.50 -2.47 17.48
C ALA A 58 -3.66 -1.05 16.91
N SER A 59 -2.67 -0.18 17.13
CA SER A 59 -2.62 1.15 16.54
C SER A 59 -2.54 1.08 15.00
N TYR A 60 -1.67 0.24 14.45
CA TYR A 60 -1.57 0.07 12.99
C TYR A 60 -2.78 -0.61 12.36
N ALA A 61 -3.45 -1.52 13.09
CA ALA A 61 -4.73 -2.09 12.65
C ALA A 61 -5.83 -1.03 12.57
N THR A 62 -5.83 -0.07 13.49
CA THR A 62 -6.74 1.09 13.44
C THR A 62 -6.47 1.95 12.21
N VAL A 63 -5.20 2.24 11.90
CA VAL A 63 -4.83 2.95 10.67
C VAL A 63 -5.29 2.19 9.42
N ALA A 64 -5.09 0.87 9.37
CA ALA A 64 -5.56 0.06 8.25
C ALA A 64 -7.08 0.12 8.08
N ARG A 65 -7.83 0.05 9.19
CA ARG A 65 -9.28 0.17 9.22
C ARG A 65 -9.74 1.53 8.70
N ASP A 66 -9.15 2.61 9.18
CA ASP A 66 -9.50 3.97 8.78
C ASP A 66 -9.27 4.20 7.28
N GLU A 67 -8.16 3.71 6.73
CA GLU A 67 -7.86 3.78 5.30
C GLU A 67 -8.85 2.97 4.45
N LEU A 68 -9.26 1.78 4.90
CA LEU A 68 -10.29 0.97 4.22
C LEU A 68 -11.65 1.68 4.23
N LEU A 69 -12.06 2.24 5.37
CA LEU A 69 -13.31 2.98 5.51
C LEU A 69 -13.31 4.25 4.66
N LEU A 70 -12.18 4.96 4.60
CA LEU A 70 -12.02 6.12 3.72
C LEU A 70 -12.22 5.73 2.25
N LEU A 71 -11.59 4.66 1.78
CA LEU A 71 -11.76 4.16 0.42
C LEU A 71 -13.20 3.68 0.15
N ALA A 72 -13.86 3.09 1.15
CA ALA A 72 -15.26 2.68 1.04
C ALA A 72 -16.18 3.89 0.83
N VAL A 73 -16.04 4.94 1.65
CA VAL A 73 -16.79 6.20 1.53
C VAL A 73 -16.54 6.85 0.17
N GLN A 74 -15.29 6.94 -0.28
CA GLN A 74 -14.96 7.49 -1.59
C GLN A 74 -15.65 6.72 -2.73
N ASN A 75 -15.70 5.39 -2.66
CA ASN A 75 -16.41 4.58 -3.64
C ASN A 75 -17.93 4.80 -3.59
N GLU A 76 -18.52 5.00 -2.41
CA GLU A 76 -19.94 5.35 -2.29
C GLU A 76 -20.25 6.71 -2.95
N GLU A 77 -19.40 7.70 -2.71
CA GLU A 77 -19.50 9.02 -3.33
C GLU A 77 -19.37 8.94 -4.86
N ASP A 78 -18.41 8.16 -5.36
CA ASP A 78 -18.24 7.92 -6.79
C ASP A 78 -19.45 7.21 -7.39
N ALA A 79 -20.02 6.22 -6.69
CA ALA A 79 -21.24 5.57 -7.11
C ALA A 79 -22.43 6.55 -7.16
N ALA A 80 -22.52 7.49 -6.21
CA ALA A 80 -23.54 8.53 -6.18
C ALA A 80 -23.36 9.53 -7.34
N ARG A 81 -22.13 9.93 -7.63
CA ARG A 81 -21.75 10.81 -8.74
C ARG A 81 -22.12 10.20 -10.08
N VAL A 82 -21.71 8.95 -10.33
CA VAL A 82 -22.08 8.20 -11.55
C VAL A 82 -23.60 8.02 -11.66
N ALA A 83 -24.30 7.84 -10.54
CA ALA A 83 -25.76 7.77 -10.55
C ALA A 83 -26.42 9.10 -10.93
N LYS A 84 -25.82 10.23 -10.57
CA LYS A 84 -26.27 11.57 -10.96
C LYS A 84 -26.04 11.81 -12.45
N GLU A 85 -24.84 11.53 -12.94
CA GLU A 85 -24.48 11.62 -14.38
C GLU A 85 -25.45 10.81 -15.24
N ARG A 86 -25.74 9.56 -14.84
CA ARG A 86 -26.68 8.70 -15.55
C ARG A 86 -28.10 9.30 -15.59
N ARG A 87 -28.55 9.90 -14.48
CA ARG A 87 -29.87 10.56 -14.42
C ARG A 87 -29.92 11.80 -15.30
N GLU A 88 -28.87 12.60 -15.30
CA GLU A 88 -28.77 13.79 -16.14
C GLU A 88 -28.81 13.42 -17.63
N LEU A 89 -28.01 12.44 -18.06
CA LEU A 89 -28.05 11.93 -19.43
C LEU A 89 -29.45 11.40 -19.80
N ALA A 90 -30.06 10.62 -18.91
CA ALA A 90 -31.40 10.09 -19.15
C ALA A 90 -32.48 11.18 -19.26
N SER A 91 -32.38 12.22 -18.42
CA SER A 91 -33.37 13.30 -18.37
C SER A 91 -33.35 14.19 -19.62
N ARG A 92 -32.18 14.45 -20.21
CA ARG A 92 -32.02 15.29 -21.41
C ARG A 92 -32.72 14.72 -22.63
N ARG A 93 -32.97 13.41 -22.66
CA ARG A 93 -33.40 12.68 -23.86
C ARG A 93 -34.76 11.99 -23.72
N TRP A 94 -35.45 12.18 -22.59
CA TRP A 94 -36.73 11.53 -22.32
C TRP A 94 -37.75 11.79 -23.45
N SER A 95 -37.81 13.00 -24.01
CA SER A 95 -38.79 13.35 -25.06
C SER A 95 -38.40 12.93 -26.49
N GLN A 96 -37.16 12.50 -26.73
CA GLN A 96 -36.65 12.32 -28.11
C GLN A 96 -35.90 11.03 -28.38
N GLY A 97 -35.85 10.13 -27.39
CA GLY A 97 -35.30 8.78 -27.53
C GLY A 97 -33.77 8.76 -27.59
N PHE A 98 -33.20 7.68 -27.06
CA PHE A 98 -31.74 7.49 -27.02
C PHE A 98 -31.20 6.96 -28.35
N THR A 99 -30.07 7.49 -28.78
CA THR A 99 -29.22 6.89 -29.82
C THR A 99 -28.57 5.60 -29.30
N GLU A 100 -28.00 4.79 -30.19
CA GLU A 100 -27.33 3.56 -29.78
C GLU A 100 -26.11 3.83 -28.89
N ASP A 101 -25.31 4.85 -29.22
CA ASP A 101 -24.16 5.26 -28.42
C ASP A 101 -24.59 5.72 -27.01
N GLU A 102 -25.68 6.48 -26.90
CA GLU A 102 -26.22 6.92 -25.61
C GLU A 102 -26.70 5.74 -24.75
N ARG A 103 -27.29 4.70 -25.36
CA ARG A 103 -27.68 3.47 -24.63
C ARG A 103 -26.45 2.73 -24.09
N LEU A 104 -25.39 2.62 -24.90
CA LEU A 104 -24.14 2.02 -24.48
C LEU A 104 -23.53 2.79 -23.30
N ASP A 105 -23.56 4.12 -23.34
CA ASP A 105 -23.04 4.97 -22.27
C ASP A 105 -23.86 4.85 -20.98
N LEU A 106 -25.19 4.83 -21.06
CA LEU A 106 -26.06 4.52 -19.91
C LEU A 106 -25.74 3.16 -19.30
N GLY A 107 -25.41 2.16 -20.13
CA GLY A 107 -24.97 0.84 -19.72
C GLY A 107 -23.59 0.84 -19.03
N ARG A 108 -22.62 1.60 -19.57
CA ARG A 108 -21.29 1.79 -18.97
C ARG A 108 -21.39 2.47 -17.61
N LEU A 109 -22.18 3.54 -17.49
CA LEU A 109 -22.44 4.22 -16.20
C LEU A 109 -23.12 3.28 -15.20
N ALA A 110 -24.09 2.47 -15.65
CA ALA A 110 -24.73 1.49 -14.77
C ALA A 110 -23.77 0.40 -14.28
N ARG A 111 -22.78 0.00 -15.10
CA ARG A 111 -21.73 -0.95 -14.70
C ARG A 111 -20.74 -0.31 -13.74
N ARG A 112 -20.24 0.89 -14.03
CA ARG A 112 -19.33 1.65 -13.15
C ARG A 112 -19.94 1.87 -11.77
N ARG A 113 -21.20 2.28 -11.70
CA ARG A 113 -21.92 2.44 -10.42
C ARG A 113 -21.98 1.13 -9.63
N ARG A 114 -22.23 0.00 -10.30
CA ARG A 114 -22.25 -1.32 -9.64
C ARG A 114 -20.87 -1.73 -9.13
N ALA A 115 -19.81 -1.44 -9.89
CA ALA A 115 -18.43 -1.66 -9.47
C ALA A 115 -18.12 -0.92 -8.16
N HIS A 116 -18.32 0.39 -8.14
CA HIS A 116 -18.04 1.22 -6.98
C HIS A 116 -18.86 0.79 -5.75
N LYS A 117 -20.15 0.50 -5.92
CA LYS A 117 -20.99 -0.02 -4.82
C LYS A 117 -20.51 -1.38 -4.30
N GLY A 118 -20.19 -2.30 -5.20
CA GLY A 118 -19.70 -3.63 -4.82
C GLY A 118 -18.37 -3.54 -4.08
N LEU A 119 -17.45 -2.71 -4.57
CA LEU A 119 -16.17 -2.48 -3.93
C LEU A 119 -16.33 -1.84 -2.55
N ALA A 120 -17.17 -0.81 -2.41
CA ALA A 120 -17.44 -0.18 -1.10
C ALA A 120 -17.95 -1.20 -0.06
N LEU A 121 -18.90 -2.06 -0.46
CA LEU A 121 -19.43 -3.10 0.43
C LEU A 121 -18.35 -4.08 0.91
N ILE A 122 -17.47 -4.51 0.01
CA ILE A 122 -16.38 -5.43 0.39
C ILE A 122 -15.34 -4.71 1.25
N LEU A 123 -15.03 -3.44 0.96
CA LEU A 123 -14.09 -2.67 1.77
C LEU A 123 -14.59 -2.51 3.21
N HIS A 124 -15.88 -2.23 3.41
CA HIS A 124 -16.48 -2.25 4.75
C HIS A 124 -16.36 -3.63 5.41
N ALA A 125 -16.69 -4.70 4.69
CA ALA A 125 -16.60 -6.06 5.24
C ALA A 125 -15.16 -6.44 5.64
N VAL A 126 -14.16 -6.01 4.87
CA VAL A 126 -12.74 -6.21 5.21
C VAL A 126 -12.32 -5.32 6.39
N ALA A 127 -12.83 -4.09 6.46
CA ALA A 127 -12.56 -3.19 7.57
C ALA A 127 -13.17 -3.70 8.89
N ASP A 128 -14.20 -4.54 8.85
CA ASP A 128 -14.82 -5.17 10.01
C ASP A 128 -14.18 -6.51 10.40
N ASP A 129 -13.27 -7.05 9.58
CA ASP A 129 -12.60 -8.33 9.78
C ASP A 129 -11.21 -8.14 10.38
N ASP A 130 -11.10 -8.37 11.70
CA ASP A 130 -9.86 -8.19 12.44
C ASP A 130 -8.73 -9.12 11.96
N GLU A 131 -9.03 -10.33 11.46
CA GLU A 131 -8.01 -11.24 10.92
C GLU A 131 -7.44 -10.67 9.60
N LYS A 132 -8.29 -10.08 8.76
CA LYS A 132 -7.85 -9.42 7.53
C LYS A 132 -7.02 -8.17 7.83
N LEU A 133 -7.43 -7.39 8.82
CA LEU A 133 -6.67 -6.22 9.26
C LEU A 133 -5.29 -6.61 9.77
N ALA A 134 -5.20 -7.63 10.62
CA ALA A 134 -3.93 -8.16 11.11
C ALA A 134 -3.02 -8.61 9.95
N ALA A 135 -3.58 -9.33 8.97
CA ALA A 135 -2.82 -9.75 7.79
C ALA A 135 -2.29 -8.56 6.96
N ILE A 136 -3.07 -7.46 6.84
CA ILE A 136 -2.60 -6.25 6.14
C ILE A 136 -1.43 -5.61 6.90
N VAL A 137 -1.55 -5.49 8.22
CA VAL A 137 -0.52 -4.91 9.09
C VAL A 137 0.75 -5.74 9.09
N GLU A 138 0.66 -7.07 9.20
CA GLU A 138 1.80 -7.99 9.16
C GLU A 138 2.57 -7.83 7.84
N ASN A 139 1.86 -7.83 6.71
CA ASN A 139 2.48 -7.63 5.40
C ASN A 139 3.12 -6.23 5.29
N ALA A 140 2.46 -5.19 5.78
CA ALA A 140 3.01 -3.84 5.80
C ALA A 140 4.26 -3.73 6.69
N GLN A 141 4.28 -4.42 7.84
CA GLN A 141 5.43 -4.47 8.75
C GLN A 141 6.62 -5.18 8.11
N HIS A 142 6.38 -6.30 7.42
CA HIS A 142 7.40 -7.01 6.67
C HIS A 142 8.03 -6.11 5.60
N ASP A 143 7.19 -5.44 4.79
CA ASP A 143 7.63 -4.52 3.73
C ASP A 143 8.40 -3.32 4.31
N ALA A 144 7.90 -2.71 5.39
CA ALA A 144 8.55 -1.59 6.07
C ALA A 144 9.93 -1.98 6.60
N SER A 145 10.00 -3.14 7.27
CA SER A 145 11.25 -3.66 7.82
C SER A 145 12.28 -3.93 6.72
N TYR A 146 11.84 -4.45 5.58
CA TYR A 146 12.70 -4.66 4.42
C TYR A 146 13.25 -3.33 3.88
N GLU A 147 12.40 -2.31 3.71
CA GLU A 147 12.80 -0.99 3.23
C GLU A 147 13.76 -0.27 4.18
N ILE A 148 13.50 -0.33 5.50
CA ILE A 148 14.38 0.24 6.53
C ILE A 148 15.75 -0.44 6.48
N ARG A 149 15.81 -1.78 6.45
CA ARG A 149 17.08 -2.53 6.34
C ARG A 149 17.84 -2.17 5.08
N LYS A 150 17.16 -2.08 3.94
CA LYS A 150 17.76 -1.70 2.65
C LYS A 150 18.34 -0.28 2.70
N ALA A 151 17.59 0.68 3.26
CA ALA A 151 18.03 2.06 3.41
C ALA A 151 19.23 2.18 4.35
N LEU A 152 19.22 1.46 5.47
CA LEU A 152 20.32 1.42 6.42
C LEU A 152 21.58 0.79 5.81
N ALA A 153 21.46 -0.36 5.15
CA ALA A 153 22.58 -0.99 4.45
C ALA A 153 23.20 -0.05 3.41
N ALA A 154 22.38 0.62 2.60
CA ALA A 154 22.85 1.58 1.61
C ALA A 154 23.55 2.79 2.28
N ARG A 155 23.05 3.27 3.41
CA ARG A 155 23.71 4.34 4.19
C ARG A 155 25.05 3.88 4.75
N LEU A 156 25.11 2.68 5.32
CA LEU A 156 26.34 2.10 5.87
C LEU A 156 27.40 1.91 4.78
N ILE A 157 27.03 1.38 3.61
CA ILE A 157 27.96 1.23 2.47
C ILE A 157 28.53 2.58 2.00
N ARG A 158 27.73 3.66 2.02
CA ARG A 158 28.25 5.00 1.70
C ARG A 158 29.17 5.57 2.78
N GLN A 159 28.96 5.16 4.04
CA GLN A 159 29.75 5.61 5.17
C GLN A 159 31.01 4.76 5.40
N THR A 160 31.06 3.53 4.87
CA THR A 160 32.25 2.70 4.91
C THR A 160 33.34 3.36 4.07
N VAL A 161 34.37 3.84 4.76
CA VAL A 161 35.60 4.27 4.08
C VAL A 161 36.34 3.02 3.65
N ASP A 162 36.61 2.89 2.36
CA ASP A 162 37.40 1.78 1.85
C ASP A 162 38.82 1.84 2.41
N GLY A 163 39.14 0.92 3.30
CA GLY A 163 40.45 0.83 3.95
C GLY A 163 41.59 0.46 3.00
N HIS A 164 41.26 -0.06 1.82
CA HIS A 164 42.21 -0.46 0.79
C HIS A 164 42.34 0.58 -0.33
N ALA A 165 41.57 1.69 -0.26
CA ALA A 165 41.68 2.76 -1.23
C ALA A 165 43.12 3.33 -1.25
N PRO A 166 43.71 3.55 -2.44
CA PRO A 166 45.04 4.15 -2.54
C PRO A 166 45.12 5.46 -1.75
N GLY A 167 46.05 5.54 -0.81
CA GLY A 167 46.22 6.72 0.05
C GLY A 167 45.31 6.78 1.29
N TYR A 168 44.46 5.79 1.55
CA TYR A 168 43.61 5.74 2.76
C TYR A 168 44.42 5.87 4.05
N ALA A 169 45.53 5.14 4.18
CA ALA A 169 46.37 5.18 5.37
C ALA A 169 46.92 6.59 5.66
N ARG A 170 47.35 7.31 4.61
CA ARG A 170 47.83 8.70 4.72
C ARG A 170 46.72 9.65 5.10
N MET A 171 45.59 9.63 4.39
CA MET A 171 44.45 10.50 4.70
C MET A 171 43.86 10.21 6.09
N ARG A 172 43.88 8.95 6.54
CA ARG A 172 43.47 8.57 7.90
C ARG A 172 44.39 9.19 8.95
N GLU A 173 45.70 9.13 8.74
CA GLU A 173 46.68 9.69 9.66
C GLU A 173 46.53 11.21 9.78
N GLU A 174 46.29 11.91 8.67
CA GLU A 174 45.99 13.35 8.66
C GLU A 174 44.69 13.67 9.40
N ARG A 175 43.59 12.93 9.15
CA ARG A 175 42.32 13.12 9.87
C ARG A 175 42.46 12.91 11.38
N ILE A 176 43.25 11.93 11.82
CA ILE A 176 43.51 11.69 13.24
C ILE A 176 44.32 12.83 13.86
N LYS A 177 45.33 13.34 13.16
CA LYS A 177 46.10 14.52 13.61
C LYS A 177 45.20 15.74 13.77
N TYR A 178 44.29 15.99 12.83
CA TYR A 178 43.30 17.07 12.92
C TYR A 178 42.32 16.89 14.09
N LEU A 179 41.76 15.69 14.28
CA LEU A 179 40.87 15.39 15.40
C LEU A 179 41.55 15.64 16.77
N LEU A 180 42.81 15.19 16.92
CA LEU A 180 43.58 15.39 18.15
C LEU A 180 43.92 16.86 18.40
N ALA A 181 44.34 17.58 17.36
CA ALA A 181 44.85 18.94 17.49
C ALA A 181 43.74 20.01 17.61
N ILE A 182 42.60 19.81 16.95
CA ILE A 182 41.53 20.81 16.89
C ILE A 182 40.38 20.39 17.80
N ASP A 183 39.76 19.24 17.55
CA ASP A 183 38.51 18.87 18.19
C ASP A 183 38.70 18.52 19.68
N PHE A 184 39.73 17.73 20.01
CA PHE A 184 40.02 17.42 21.42
C PHE A 184 40.64 18.57 22.19
N ALA A 185 41.38 19.46 21.54
CA ALA A 185 41.83 20.70 22.18
C ALA A 185 40.64 21.59 22.56
N MET A 186 39.69 21.80 21.63
CA MET A 186 38.45 22.54 21.89
C MET A 186 37.56 21.89 22.95
N LEU A 187 37.55 20.55 23.03
CA LEU A 187 36.80 19.84 24.07
C LEU A 187 37.44 20.04 25.44
N ARG A 188 38.78 19.96 25.53
CA ARG A 188 39.54 20.16 26.77
C ARG A 188 39.40 21.58 27.30
N ASP A 189 39.43 22.59 26.43
CA ASP A 189 39.26 23.99 26.82
C ASP A 189 37.84 24.26 27.34
N ARG A 190 36.83 23.60 26.78
CA ARG A 190 35.43 23.67 27.29
C ARG A 190 35.25 23.00 28.65
N THR A 191 35.90 21.86 28.87
CA THR A 191 35.80 21.15 30.15
C THR A 191 36.66 21.77 31.25
N SER A 192 37.75 22.45 30.91
CA SER A 192 38.57 23.21 31.85
C SER A 192 38.07 24.64 32.11
N GLY A 193 37.22 25.18 31.23
CA GLY A 193 36.45 26.42 31.46
C GLY A 193 35.16 26.25 32.28
N THR A 194 34.85 25.02 32.71
CA THR A 194 33.66 24.72 33.53
C THR A 194 34.05 24.08 34.85
N ASN A 195 34.67 24.85 35.77
CA ASN A 195 34.49 24.71 37.22
C ASN A 195 35.19 25.83 38.01
N PRO A 196 34.59 26.44 39.05
CA PRO A 196 33.20 26.86 39.26
C PRO A 196 32.97 28.36 39.01
#